data_AF-K2NSU7-F1
#
_entry.id   AF-K2NSU7-F1
#
_cell.length_a   1.000
_cell.length_b   1.000
_cell.length_c   1.000
_cell.angle_alpha   90.00
_cell.angle_beta   90.00
_cell.angle_gamma   90.00
#
_symmetry.space_group_name_H-M   'P 1'
#
loop_
_entity.id
_entity.type
_entity.pdbx_description
1 polymer ?
#
loop_
_entity_poly.entity_id
_entity_poly.type
_entity_poly.pdbx_seq_one_letter_code
_entity_poly.pdbx_strand_id
1 'polypeptide(L)'
;MTRIAELADRLQRLAKRREDEGIYTDAALCDEVATYLRAAGEEAGGVKVRALEWKRYRDGDADAVTPFGDVYTAYAGGYWRITERGKAGKFIRAGFDTASAKAAAQADYERRVLSALEPAPSPIVDDAMVERAARNALMYLKTGFIECDHCGHEIKTNTLDAVYELNAALSGAREEGE
;
A
#
# COMPACT_ATOMS: atom_id res chain seq x y z
N MET A 1 8.18 3.86 -11.68
CA MET A 1 6.81 3.35 -11.87
C MET A 1 6.89 1.85 -11.94
N THR A 2 6.10 1.12 -11.15
CA THR A 2 6.10 -0.34 -11.12
C THR A 2 5.26 -0.89 -12.29
N ARG A 3 5.62 -2.06 -12.83
CA ARG A 3 4.93 -2.71 -13.96
C ARG A 3 3.45 -3.02 -13.66
N ILE A 4 3.12 -3.24 -12.39
CA ILE A 4 1.75 -3.40 -11.86
C ILE A 4 0.91 -2.13 -12.07
N ALA A 5 1.49 -0.94 -11.84
CA ALA A 5 0.78 0.33 -12.04
C ALA A 5 0.41 0.55 -13.53
N GLU A 6 1.30 0.17 -14.45
CA GLU A 6 1.03 0.26 -15.89
C GLU A 6 -0.10 -0.68 -16.34
N LEU A 7 -0.17 -1.88 -15.75
CA LEU A 7 -1.25 -2.85 -16.01
C LEU A 7 -2.59 -2.37 -15.46
N ALA A 8 -2.62 -1.83 -14.24
CA ALA A 8 -3.83 -1.25 -13.64
C ALA A 8 -4.39 -0.12 -14.51
N ASP A 9 -3.54 0.80 -14.97
CA ASP A 9 -3.95 1.90 -15.86
C ASP A 9 -4.46 1.39 -17.22
N ARG A 10 -3.87 0.32 -17.73
CA ARG A 10 -4.31 -0.29 -19.00
C ARG A 10 -5.67 -0.96 -18.87
N LEU A 11 -5.93 -1.66 -17.76
CA LEU A 11 -7.24 -2.24 -17.46
C LEU A 11 -8.29 -1.15 -17.27
N GLN A 12 -7.98 -0.06 -16.58
CA GLN A 12 -8.94 1.04 -16.40
C GLN A 12 -9.30 1.75 -17.72
N ARG A 13 -8.33 1.90 -18.63
CA ARG A 13 -8.60 2.40 -19.99
C ARG A 13 -9.47 1.45 -20.81
N LEU A 14 -9.33 0.14 -20.61
CA LEU A 14 -10.19 -0.85 -21.25
C LEU A 14 -11.60 -0.84 -20.66
N ALA A 15 -11.73 -0.69 -19.33
CA ALA A 15 -12.98 -0.55 -18.62
C ALA A 15 -13.86 0.53 -19.27
N LYS A 16 -13.29 1.73 -19.37
CA LYS A 16 -13.95 2.90 -19.94
C LYS A 16 -14.38 2.68 -21.40
N ARG A 17 -13.53 2.06 -22.22
CA ARG A 17 -13.86 1.76 -23.61
C ARG A 17 -15.03 0.78 -23.71
N ARG A 18 -15.06 -0.25 -22.86
CA ARG A 18 -16.14 -1.25 -22.85
C ARG A 18 -17.46 -0.65 -22.37
N GLU A 19 -17.40 0.27 -21.41
CA GLU A 19 -18.56 1.07 -20.99
C GLU A 19 -19.11 1.92 -22.15
N ASP A 20 -18.23 2.62 -22.88
CA ASP A 20 -18.60 3.41 -24.07
C ASP A 20 -19.23 2.53 -25.19
N GLU A 21 -18.87 1.25 -25.25
CA GLU A 21 -19.42 0.24 -26.16
C GLU A 21 -20.73 -0.41 -25.64
N GLY A 22 -21.18 -0.07 -24.43
CA GLY A 22 -22.38 -0.63 -23.79
C GLY A 22 -22.20 -2.03 -23.19
N ILE A 23 -20.95 -2.46 -22.98
CA ILE A 23 -20.58 -3.77 -22.41
C ILE A 23 -20.24 -3.59 -20.92
N TYR A 24 -21.28 -3.38 -20.12
CA TYR A 24 -21.15 -2.94 -18.73
C TYR A 24 -20.58 -3.99 -17.77
N THR A 25 -20.78 -5.29 -18.02
CA THR A 25 -20.22 -6.37 -17.19
C THR A 25 -18.71 -6.41 -17.24
N ASP A 26 -18.15 -6.15 -18.41
CA ASP A 26 -16.71 -6.19 -18.67
C ASP A 26 -16.03 -4.94 -18.12
N ALA A 27 -16.72 -3.80 -18.18
CA ALA A 27 -16.25 -2.53 -17.63
C ALA A 27 -16.13 -2.56 -16.11
N ALA A 28 -17.17 -3.02 -15.41
CA ALA A 28 -17.15 -3.15 -13.94
C ALA A 28 -16.02 -4.06 -13.47
N LEU A 29 -15.79 -5.17 -14.19
CA LEU A 29 -14.72 -6.08 -13.86
C LEU A 29 -13.34 -5.45 -14.04
N CYS A 30 -13.09 -4.77 -15.15
CA CYS A 30 -11.81 -4.11 -15.39
C CYS A 30 -11.46 -3.09 -14.29
N ASP A 31 -12.45 -2.34 -13.80
CA ASP A 31 -12.28 -1.33 -12.76
C ASP A 31 -12.03 -1.97 -11.38
N GLU A 32 -12.71 -3.07 -11.07
CA GLU A 32 -12.47 -3.86 -9.86
C GLU A 32 -11.04 -4.41 -9.84
N VAL A 33 -10.59 -5.03 -10.95
CA VAL A 33 -9.21 -5.54 -11.06
C VAL A 33 -8.17 -4.43 -10.98
N ALA A 34 -8.40 -3.29 -11.62
CA ALA A 34 -7.48 -2.15 -11.54
C ALA A 34 -7.38 -1.61 -10.11
N THR A 35 -8.50 -1.58 -9.38
CA THR A 35 -8.54 -1.17 -7.97
C THR A 35 -7.75 -2.14 -7.09
N TYR A 36 -7.94 -3.45 -7.29
CA TYR A 36 -7.18 -4.47 -6.57
C TYR A 36 -5.67 -4.42 -6.86
N LEU A 37 -5.26 -4.24 -8.12
CA LEU A 37 -3.83 -4.14 -8.47
C LEU A 37 -3.15 -2.92 -7.83
N ARG A 38 -3.88 -1.80 -7.68
CA ARG A 38 -3.37 -0.62 -6.94
C ARG A 38 -3.26 -0.91 -5.45
N ALA A 39 -4.29 -1.51 -4.86
CA ALA A 39 -4.28 -1.89 -3.45
C ALA A 39 -3.15 -2.91 -3.15
N ALA A 40 -2.96 -3.91 -4.02
CA ALA A 40 -1.87 -4.88 -3.90
C ALA A 40 -0.50 -4.21 -4.07
N GLY A 41 -0.36 -3.24 -4.98
CA GLY A 41 0.86 -2.44 -5.11
C GLY A 41 1.17 -1.58 -3.87
N GLU A 42 0.14 -1.13 -3.16
CA GLU A 42 0.29 -0.39 -1.89
C GLU A 42 0.57 -1.32 -0.70
N GLU A 43 -0.08 -2.49 -0.63
CA GLU A 43 0.11 -3.49 0.43
C GLU A 43 1.46 -4.22 0.31
N ALA A 44 1.94 -4.50 -0.91
CA ALA A 44 3.21 -5.19 -1.15
C ALA A 44 4.46 -4.38 -0.78
N GLY A 45 4.31 -3.09 -0.44
CA GLY A 45 5.43 -2.21 -0.05
C GLY A 45 5.29 -1.48 1.29
N GLY A 46 4.17 -1.64 2.00
CA GLY A 46 3.78 -0.67 3.03
C GLY A 46 4.12 -1.06 4.46
N VAL A 47 5.38 -0.97 4.89
CA VAL A 47 5.68 -1.03 6.34
C VAL A 47 5.00 0.14 7.04
N LYS A 48 3.97 -0.15 7.84
CA LYS A 48 3.27 0.85 8.65
C LYS A 48 4.01 1.04 9.97
N VAL A 49 4.45 2.27 10.23
CA VAL A 49 5.08 2.62 11.50
C VAL A 49 3.98 2.89 12.54
N ARG A 50 4.11 2.30 13.73
CA ARG A 50 3.17 2.51 14.84
C ARG A 50 3.16 3.98 15.28
N ALA A 51 1.99 4.51 15.59
CA ALA A 51 1.85 5.85 16.16
C ALA A 51 2.54 5.96 17.54
N LEU A 52 3.11 7.13 17.84
CA LEU A 52 3.70 7.44 19.14
C LEU A 52 2.64 7.43 20.24
N GLU A 53 2.96 6.75 21.35
CA GLU A 53 2.11 6.72 22.54
C GLU A 53 2.42 7.92 23.44
N TRP A 54 1.59 8.95 23.30
CA TRP A 54 1.74 10.18 24.06
C TRP A 54 1.23 10.04 25.50
N LYS A 55 2.09 10.30 26.46
CA LYS A 55 1.73 10.52 27.86
C LYS A 55 1.58 12.00 28.12
N ARG A 56 0.61 12.35 28.96
CA ARG A 56 0.39 13.74 29.35
C ARG A 56 1.48 14.13 30.34
N TYR A 57 2.18 15.20 30.02
CA TYR A 57 3.13 15.86 30.90
C TYR A 57 2.52 17.16 31.43
N ARG A 58 3.20 17.79 32.39
CA ARG A 58 2.73 18.97 33.10
C ARG A 58 2.33 20.10 32.13
N ASP A 59 1.34 20.92 32.51
CA ASP A 59 0.99 22.17 31.82
C ASP A 59 0.65 22.04 30.32
N GLY A 60 0.15 20.87 29.90
CA GLY A 60 -0.30 20.61 28.52
C GLY A 60 0.79 20.01 27.62
N ASP A 61 2.01 19.88 28.14
CA ASP A 61 3.09 19.17 27.46
C ASP A 61 2.76 17.69 27.31
N ALA A 62 3.54 17.01 26.47
CA ALA A 62 3.43 15.56 26.32
C ALA A 62 4.79 14.95 26.00
N ASP A 63 4.97 13.70 26.41
CA ASP A 63 6.15 12.90 26.15
C ASP A 63 5.77 11.55 25.52
N ALA A 64 6.66 10.99 24.73
CA ALA A 64 6.52 9.65 24.16
C ALA A 64 7.89 8.96 24.19
N VAL A 65 7.92 7.69 24.60
CA VAL A 65 9.15 6.90 24.67
C VAL A 65 9.29 6.13 23.35
N THR A 66 10.46 6.22 22.72
CA THR A 66 10.77 5.50 21.48
C THR A 66 12.07 4.72 21.61
N PRO A 67 12.33 3.72 20.74
CA PRO A 67 13.62 3.06 20.68
C PRO A 67 14.81 4.00 20.41
N PHE A 68 14.56 5.18 19.84
CA PHE A 68 15.60 6.17 19.52
C PHE A 68 15.82 7.19 20.66
N GLY A 69 14.95 7.23 21.67
CA GLY A 69 14.99 8.19 22.76
C GLY A 69 13.61 8.73 23.14
N ASP A 70 13.59 9.64 24.12
CA ASP A 70 12.36 10.24 24.63
C ASP A 70 12.00 11.49 23.83
N VAL A 71 10.84 11.47 23.19
CA VAL A 71 10.25 12.59 22.47
C VAL A 71 9.48 13.45 23.45
N TYR A 72 9.73 14.76 23.44
CA TYR A 72 9.02 15.72 24.29
C TYR A 72 8.45 16.85 23.44
N THR A 73 7.18 17.19 23.66
CA THR A 73 6.51 18.35 23.07
C THR A 73 6.22 19.39 24.14
N ALA A 74 6.57 20.64 23.84
CA ALA A 74 6.22 21.80 24.65
C ALA A 74 4.91 22.40 24.14
N TYR A 75 3.92 22.52 25.03
CA TYR A 75 2.62 23.12 24.77
C TYR A 75 2.76 24.56 24.31
N ALA A 76 3.58 25.33 25.01
CA ALA A 76 3.85 26.73 24.68
C ALA A 76 4.70 26.81 23.39
N GLY A 77 4.03 27.07 22.27
CA GLY A 77 4.66 27.46 21.01
C GLY A 77 4.92 26.35 20.00
N GLY A 78 4.36 25.14 20.20
CA GLY A 78 4.42 24.06 19.20
C GLY A 78 5.84 23.58 18.91
N TYR A 79 6.66 23.47 19.96
CA TYR A 79 8.02 22.94 19.87
C TYR A 79 8.07 21.48 20.29
N TRP A 80 9.03 20.75 19.75
CA TRP A 80 9.35 19.40 20.17
C TRP A 80 10.86 19.16 20.17
N ARG A 81 11.32 18.11 20.85
CA ARG A 81 12.72 17.67 20.85
C ARG A 81 12.80 16.17 21.11
N ILE A 82 13.97 15.60 20.84
CA ILE A 82 14.32 14.21 21.22
C ILE A 82 15.43 14.26 22.26
N THR A 83 15.31 13.46 23.30
CA THR A 83 16.35 13.21 24.30
C THR A 83 16.99 11.87 24.00
N GLU A 84 18.22 11.88 23.50
CA GLU A 84 18.96 10.68 23.15
C GLU A 84 19.98 10.39 24.26
N ARG A 85 19.96 9.18 24.82
CA ARG A 85 20.89 8.74 25.89
C ARG A 85 20.96 9.72 27.08
N GLY A 86 19.80 10.23 27.50
CA GLY A 86 19.67 11.17 28.61
C GLY A 86 20.13 12.61 28.31
N LYS A 87 20.55 12.91 27.07
CA LYS A 87 20.93 14.27 26.65
C LYS A 87 19.80 14.90 25.84
N ALA A 88 19.23 15.97 26.38
CA ALA A 88 18.15 16.68 25.71
C ALA A 88 18.65 17.38 24.44
N GLY A 89 18.04 17.06 23.30
CA GLY A 89 18.30 17.72 22.04
C GLY A 89 17.74 19.15 21.97
N LYS A 90 18.01 19.82 20.84
CA LYS A 90 17.52 21.17 20.57
C LYS A 90 16.01 21.13 20.31
N PHE A 91 15.30 22.15 20.78
CA PHE A 91 13.90 22.36 20.40
C PHE A 91 13.77 22.72 18.92
N ILE A 92 12.87 22.01 18.24
CA ILE A 92 12.48 22.17 16.85
C ILE A 92 11.06 22.72 16.83
N ARG A 93 10.83 23.79 16.07
CA ARG A 93 9.50 24.40 15.94
C ARG A 93 8.73 23.70 14.83
N ALA A 94 7.51 23.27 15.13
CA ALA A 94 6.62 22.59 14.17
C ALA A 94 5.33 23.37 13.87
N GLY A 95 4.98 24.35 14.70
CA GLY A 95 3.77 25.15 14.53
C GLY A 95 3.59 26.12 15.69
N PHE A 96 2.34 26.29 16.12
CA PHE A 96 1.96 27.16 17.24
C PHE A 96 1.24 26.41 18.37
N ASP A 97 0.95 25.12 18.18
CA ASP A 97 0.22 24.28 19.13
C ASP A 97 0.86 22.89 19.28
N THR A 98 0.42 22.17 20.31
CA THR A 98 0.90 20.83 20.63
C THR A 98 0.53 19.79 19.58
N ALA A 99 -0.59 19.96 18.87
CA ALA A 99 -0.99 19.02 17.82
C ALA A 99 0.02 19.03 16.66
N SER A 100 0.46 20.23 16.26
CA SER A 100 1.51 20.45 15.26
C SER A 100 2.84 19.84 15.72
N ALA A 101 3.20 20.03 16.99
CA ALA A 101 4.40 19.43 17.57
C ALA A 101 4.36 17.89 17.56
N LYS A 102 3.23 17.29 17.94
CA LYS A 102 3.04 15.84 17.91
C LYS A 102 3.09 15.27 16.49
N ALA A 103 2.46 15.96 15.53
CA ALA A 103 2.47 15.54 14.13
C ALA A 103 3.88 15.58 13.52
N ALA A 104 4.65 16.64 13.79
CA ALA A 104 6.02 16.73 13.31
C ALA A 104 6.95 15.69 13.96
N ALA A 105 6.78 15.44 15.26
CA ALA A 105 7.53 14.41 15.95
C ALA A 105 7.18 13.00 15.43
N GLN A 106 5.91 12.73 15.14
CA GLN A 106 5.47 11.50 14.50
C GLN A 106 6.13 11.31 13.13
N ALA A 107 6.11 12.35 12.28
CA ALA A 107 6.73 12.27 10.96
C ALA A 107 8.26 12.05 11.02
N ASP A 108 8.95 12.65 12.00
CA ASP A 108 10.39 12.40 12.22
C ASP A 108 10.64 10.95 12.66
N TYR A 109 9.81 10.44 13.57
CA TYR A 109 9.88 9.05 14.02
C TYR A 109 9.65 8.07 12.87
N GLU A 110 8.61 8.26 12.06
CA GLU A 110 8.32 7.46 10.88
C GLU A 110 9.48 7.47 9.90
N ARG A 111 10.03 8.65 9.61
CA ARG A 111 11.20 8.79 8.74
C ARG A 111 12.41 8.01 9.27
N ARG A 112 12.67 8.04 10.57
CA ARG A 112 13.79 7.30 11.19
C ARG A 112 13.58 5.79 11.12
N VAL A 113 12.38 5.31 11.46
CA VAL A 113 12.04 3.88 11.36
C VAL A 113 12.20 3.42 9.92
N LEU A 114 11.58 4.11 8.96
CA LEU A 114 11.66 3.76 7.55
C LEU A 114 13.10 3.82 7.01
N SER A 115 13.92 4.76 7.46
CA SER A 115 15.33 4.84 7.06
C SER A 115 16.20 3.70 7.58
N ALA A 116 15.76 3.04 8.65
CA ALA A 116 16.47 1.90 9.26
C ALA A 116 16.05 0.56 8.66
N LEU A 117 14.95 0.53 7.89
CA LEU A 117 14.49 -0.66 7.21
C LEU A 117 15.24 -0.79 5.89
N GLU A 118 15.95 -1.90 5.74
CA GLU A 118 16.26 -2.37 4.40
C GLU A 118 14.95 -2.85 3.77
N PRO A 119 14.65 -2.49 2.52
CA PRO A 119 13.51 -3.07 1.83
C PRO A 119 13.73 -4.59 1.83
N ALA A 120 12.94 -5.30 2.62
CA ALA A 120 12.89 -6.74 2.53
C ALA A 120 12.52 -7.07 1.07
N PRO A 121 13.08 -8.13 0.47
CA PRO A 121 12.46 -8.69 -0.72
C PRO A 121 11.00 -8.96 -0.33
N SER A 122 10.07 -8.19 -0.90
CA SER A 122 8.65 -8.36 -0.62
C SER A 122 8.34 -9.85 -0.74
N PRO A 123 7.52 -10.44 0.16
CA PRO A 123 7.01 -11.78 -0.08
C PRO A 123 6.45 -11.73 -1.49
N ILE A 124 7.04 -12.59 -2.31
CA ILE A 124 6.81 -12.66 -3.73
C ILE A 124 5.34 -13.08 -3.85
N VAL A 125 4.42 -12.11 -3.81
CA VAL A 125 3.30 -12.18 -4.73
C VAL A 125 4.03 -12.22 -6.05
N ASP A 126 4.18 -13.41 -6.62
CA ASP A 126 5.02 -13.58 -7.79
C ASP A 126 4.56 -12.54 -8.80
N ASP A 127 5.40 -11.54 -9.04
CA ASP A 127 5.11 -10.50 -10.00
C ASP A 127 4.75 -11.18 -11.33
N ALA A 128 5.32 -12.37 -11.60
CA ALA A 128 4.92 -13.22 -12.69
C ALA A 128 3.50 -13.79 -12.55
N MET A 129 3.05 -14.23 -11.36
CA MET A 129 1.68 -14.67 -11.10
C MET A 129 0.66 -13.51 -11.23
N VAL A 130 0.93 -12.34 -10.65
CA VAL A 130 0.06 -11.16 -10.78
C VAL A 130 0.02 -10.68 -12.22
N GLU A 131 1.17 -10.60 -12.88
CA GLU A 131 1.26 -10.23 -14.29
C GLU A 131 0.56 -11.26 -15.19
N ARG A 132 0.64 -12.55 -14.85
CA ARG A 132 -0.06 -13.63 -15.56
C ARG A 132 -1.56 -13.51 -15.39
N ALA A 133 -2.05 -13.35 -14.16
CA ALA A 133 -3.47 -13.19 -13.89
C ALA A 133 -4.04 -11.93 -14.57
N ALA A 134 -3.30 -10.81 -14.53
CA ALA A 134 -3.66 -9.59 -15.24
C ALA A 134 -3.65 -9.76 -16.78
N ARG A 135 -2.69 -10.52 -17.33
CA ARG A 135 -2.64 -10.85 -18.77
C ARG A 135 -3.83 -11.72 -19.17
N ASN A 136 -4.16 -12.74 -18.40
CA ASN A 136 -5.28 -13.64 -18.65
C ASN A 136 -6.61 -12.87 -18.61
N ALA A 137 -6.79 -11.99 -17.62
CA ALA A 137 -7.95 -11.09 -17.56
C ALA A 137 -8.05 -10.20 -18.80
N LEU A 138 -6.93 -9.59 -19.23
CA LEU A 138 -6.89 -8.70 -20.39
C LEU A 138 -7.13 -9.45 -21.72
N MET A 139 -6.64 -10.68 -21.84
CA MET A 139 -6.91 -11.56 -22.98
C MET A 139 -8.38 -11.95 -23.05
N TYR A 140 -8.96 -12.34 -21.91
CA TYR A 140 -10.38 -12.66 -21.81
C TYR A 140 -11.25 -11.49 -22.24
N LEU A 141 -11.00 -10.30 -21.68
CA LEU A 141 -11.74 -9.09 -22.00
C LEU A 141 -11.64 -8.71 -23.49
N LYS A 142 -10.57 -9.10 -24.18
CA LYS A 142 -10.38 -8.78 -25.60
C LYS A 142 -11.00 -9.83 -26.52
N THR A 143 -10.98 -11.11 -26.14
CA THR A 143 -11.23 -12.24 -27.05
C THR A 143 -12.36 -13.16 -26.60
N GLY A 144 -12.70 -13.19 -25.32
CA GLY A 144 -13.58 -14.18 -24.69
C GLY A 144 -12.89 -15.50 -24.35
N PHE A 145 -11.56 -15.56 -24.41
CA PHE A 145 -10.74 -16.75 -24.13
C PHE A 145 -9.58 -16.42 -23.18
N ILE A 146 -9.11 -17.42 -22.44
CA ILE A 146 -7.85 -17.38 -21.69
C ILE A 146 -6.88 -18.44 -22.23
N GLU A 147 -5.59 -18.25 -22.03
CA GLU A 147 -4.57 -19.24 -22.38
C GLU A 147 -4.36 -20.22 -21.22
N CYS A 148 -4.36 -21.52 -21.51
CA CYS A 148 -4.14 -22.55 -20.49
C CYS A 148 -2.69 -22.57 -20.01
N ASP A 149 -2.50 -22.51 -18.70
CA ASP A 149 -1.16 -22.45 -18.10
C ASP A 149 -0.32 -23.70 -18.29
N HIS A 150 -0.95 -24.84 -18.49
CA HIS A 150 -0.25 -26.11 -18.64
C HIS A 150 0.10 -26.43 -20.10
N CYS A 151 -0.72 -26.00 -21.06
CA CYS A 151 -0.63 -26.45 -22.45
C CYS A 151 -0.68 -25.35 -23.51
N GLY A 152 -0.88 -24.08 -23.16
CA GLY A 152 -0.90 -22.95 -24.10
C GLY A 152 -2.12 -22.87 -25.02
N HIS A 153 -3.12 -23.75 -24.84
CA HIS A 153 -4.33 -23.71 -25.66
C HIS A 153 -5.31 -22.65 -25.18
N GLU A 154 -6.04 -22.04 -26.12
CA GLU A 154 -7.15 -21.13 -25.83
C GLU A 154 -8.34 -21.90 -25.25
N ILE A 155 -8.74 -21.54 -24.04
CA ILE A 155 -9.91 -22.10 -23.36
C ILE A 155 -11.02 -21.05 -23.37
N LYS A 156 -12.20 -21.46 -23.85
CA LYS A 156 -13.40 -20.64 -23.77
C LYS A 156 -13.93 -20.68 -22.35
N THR A 157 -13.71 -19.61 -21.60
CA THR A 157 -14.21 -19.50 -20.23
C THR A 157 -15.44 -18.62 -20.18
N ASN A 158 -16.29 -18.83 -19.17
CA ASN A 158 -17.29 -17.82 -18.87
C ASN A 158 -16.62 -16.68 -18.07
N THR A 159 -17.31 -15.55 -17.92
CA THR A 159 -16.80 -14.36 -17.25
C THR A 159 -16.44 -14.65 -15.79
N LEU A 160 -17.16 -15.55 -15.12
CA LEU A 160 -16.94 -15.92 -13.72
C LEU A 160 -15.63 -16.68 -13.51
N ASP A 161 -15.23 -17.56 -14.44
CA ASP A 161 -14.03 -18.38 -14.30
C ASP A 161 -12.75 -17.51 -14.34
N ALA A 162 -12.69 -16.48 -15.20
CA ALA A 162 -11.53 -15.58 -15.28
C ALA A 162 -11.37 -14.70 -14.03
N VAL A 163 -12.50 -14.29 -13.43
CA VAL A 163 -12.53 -13.55 -12.17
C VAL A 163 -12.13 -14.43 -11.00
N TYR A 164 -12.59 -15.68 -11.02
CA TYR A 164 -12.22 -16.66 -10.01
C TYR A 164 -10.72 -16.96 -10.04
N GLU A 165 -10.12 -17.19 -11.21
CA GLU A 165 -8.68 -17.43 -11.37
C GLU A 165 -7.84 -16.23 -10.89
N LEU A 166 -8.27 -15.01 -11.22
CA LEU A 166 -7.60 -13.79 -10.74
C LEU A 166 -7.75 -13.64 -9.21
N ASN A 167 -8.95 -13.83 -8.67
CA ASN A 167 -9.17 -13.77 -7.23
C ASN A 167 -8.43 -14.88 -6.48
N ALA A 168 -8.31 -16.07 -7.06
CA ALA A 168 -7.57 -17.20 -6.50
C ALA A 168 -6.07 -16.93 -6.48
N ALA A 169 -5.50 -16.42 -7.58
CA ALA A 169 -4.10 -15.98 -7.62
C ALA A 169 -3.84 -14.86 -6.58
N LEU A 170 -4.75 -13.90 -6.44
CA LEU A 170 -4.63 -12.82 -5.47
C LEU A 170 -4.83 -13.29 -4.02
N SER A 171 -5.66 -14.31 -3.77
CA SER A 171 -5.97 -14.83 -2.43
C SER A 171 -4.95 -15.87 -1.95
N GLY A 172 -4.41 -16.71 -2.84
CA GLY A 172 -3.35 -17.67 -2.51
C GLY A 172 -2.06 -17.01 -2.01
N ALA A 173 -1.81 -15.75 -2.39
CA ALA A 173 -0.73 -14.94 -1.85
C ALA A 173 -0.85 -14.60 -0.35
N ARG A 174 -2.02 -14.86 0.29
CA ARG A 174 -2.23 -14.64 1.73
C ARG A 174 -1.93 -15.86 2.61
N GLU A 175 -1.95 -17.08 2.06
CA GLU A 175 -1.94 -18.30 2.87
C GLU A 175 -0.55 -18.97 3.00
N GLU A 176 0.42 -18.65 2.14
CA GLU A 176 1.78 -19.23 2.22
C GLU A 176 2.75 -18.47 3.17
N GLY A 177 2.20 -17.61 4.05
CA GLY A 177 2.97 -16.72 4.93
C GLY A 177 2.90 -17.00 6.43
N GLU A 178 2.43 -18.18 6.87
CA GLU A 178 2.46 -18.62 8.28
C GLU A 178 3.62 -19.57 8.61
#